data_AF-A0A0D2EVQ9-F1
#
_entry.id   AF-A0A0D2EVQ9-F1
#
_cell.length_a   1.000
_cell.length_b   1.000
_cell.length_c   1.000
_cell.angle_alpha   90.00
_cell.angle_beta   90.00
_cell.angle_gamma   90.00
#
_symmetry.space_group_name_H-M   'P 1'
#
loop_
_entity.id
_entity.type
_entity.pdbx_description
1 polymer ?
#
loop_
_entity_poly.entity_id
_entity_poly.type
_entity_poly.pdbx_seq_one_letter_code
_entity_poly.pdbx_strand_id
1 'polypeptide(L)'
;MINGIFSLAARFSTHPYFETTPVQERGRKFARSATLIKDTMINTIEEPTLEFAKGCVLLAYHYITAGELAQGSMLTSICVYYAYDLGLDMVDVRCIGDDGSGEDNLQDVDAWVHMEDLHRLWWAIWELDAFVATISSQHFGSTSPVR
;
A
#
# COMPACT_ATOMS: atom_id res chain seq x y z
N MET A 1 7.08 -2.10 8.79
CA MET A 1 6.05 -1.04 8.80
C MET A 1 6.60 0.38 9.06
N ILE A 2 7.27 0.63 10.21
CA ILE A 2 7.62 2.00 10.65
C ILE A 2 8.39 2.86 9.62
N ASN A 3 9.35 2.27 8.90
CA ASN A 3 10.10 2.98 7.86
C ASN A 3 9.21 3.43 6.68
N GLY A 4 8.15 2.67 6.36
CA GLY A 4 7.16 3.07 5.34
C GLY A 4 6.28 4.22 5.82
N ILE A 5 5.91 4.24 7.10
CA ILE A 5 5.17 5.36 7.69
C ILE A 5 6.02 6.63 7.62
N PHE A 6 7.27 6.57 8.08
CA PHE A 6 8.17 7.72 8.06
C PHE A 6 8.53 8.18 6.64
N SER A 7 8.65 7.27 5.67
CA SER A 7 8.93 7.69 4.28
C SER A 7 7.79 8.52 3.69
N LEU A 8 6.53 8.21 4.03
CA LEU A 8 5.38 8.98 3.57
C LEU A 8 5.18 10.25 4.42
N ALA A 9 5.25 10.14 5.75
CA ALA A 9 5.00 11.23 6.69
C ALA A 9 6.06 12.34 6.64
N ALA A 10 7.33 12.02 6.30
CA ALA A 10 8.41 12.99 6.24
C ALA A 10 8.13 14.16 5.28
N ARG A 11 7.29 13.94 4.25
CA ARG A 11 6.86 14.99 3.30
C ARG A 11 6.13 16.14 4.00
N PHE A 12 5.38 15.82 5.06
CA PHE A 12 4.57 16.77 5.82
C PHE A 12 5.26 17.29 7.08
N SER A 13 6.49 16.83 7.35
CA SER A 13 7.24 17.28 8.52
C SER A 13 7.68 18.74 8.38
N THR A 14 7.49 19.51 9.44
CA THR A 14 7.98 20.90 9.58
C THR A 14 9.31 20.98 10.33
N HIS A 15 9.94 19.85 10.62
CA HIS A 15 11.18 19.80 11.40
C HIS A 15 12.35 20.46 10.63
N PRO A 16 13.23 21.26 11.27
CA PRO A 16 14.36 21.96 10.61
C PRO A 16 15.29 21.04 9.82
N TYR A 17 15.40 19.78 10.21
CA TYR A 17 16.13 18.74 9.46
C TYR A 17 15.74 18.66 7.96
N PHE A 18 14.49 18.97 7.62
CA PHE A 18 13.97 18.90 6.25
C PHE A 18 13.85 20.26 5.55
N GLU A 19 14.29 21.35 6.19
CA GLU A 19 14.12 22.72 5.69
C GLU A 19 14.72 22.91 4.30
N THR A 20 15.91 22.35 4.07
CA THR A 20 16.62 22.41 2.77
C THR A 20 16.28 21.27 1.82
N THR A 21 15.47 20.29 2.24
CA THR A 21 15.16 19.11 1.44
C THR A 21 13.81 19.27 0.73
N PRO A 22 13.74 19.14 -0.61
CA PRO A 22 12.48 19.16 -1.34
C PRO A 22 11.50 18.13 -0.78
N VAL A 23 10.21 18.48 -0.74
CA VAL A 23 9.17 17.68 -0.03
C VAL A 23 9.13 16.23 -0.51
N GLN A 24 9.36 15.98 -1.79
CA GLN A 24 9.37 14.65 -2.41
C GLN A 24 10.54 13.77 -1.93
N GLU A 25 11.67 14.38 -1.54
CA GLU A 25 12.90 13.68 -1.17
C GLU A 25 13.03 13.42 0.33
N ARG A 26 12.24 14.11 1.17
CA ARG A 26 12.31 14.03 2.65
C ARG A 26 12.18 12.59 3.18
N GLY A 27 11.40 11.76 2.49
CA GLY A 27 11.17 10.36 2.86
C GLY A 27 12.26 9.38 2.42
N ARG A 28 13.19 9.79 1.55
CA ARG A 28 14.07 8.87 0.80
C ARG A 28 14.92 7.97 1.69
N LYS A 29 15.43 8.49 2.82
CA LYS A 29 16.23 7.70 3.78
C LYS A 29 15.41 6.57 4.40
N PHE A 30 14.19 6.87 4.83
CA PHE A 30 13.30 5.87 5.43
C PHE A 30 12.81 4.87 4.37
N ALA A 31 12.51 5.35 3.16
CA ALA A 31 12.13 4.48 2.04
C ALA A 31 13.24 3.47 1.73
N ARG A 32 14.49 3.92 1.64
CA ARG A 32 15.65 3.04 1.43
C ARG A 32 15.74 1.95 2.51
N SER A 33 15.56 2.31 3.78
CA SER A 33 15.53 1.33 4.87
C SER A 33 14.35 0.36 4.75
N ALA A 34 13.17 0.83 4.35
CA ALA A 34 12.02 -0.04 4.09
C ALA A 34 12.28 -1.01 2.92
N THR A 35 12.90 -0.54 1.84
CA THR A 35 13.25 -1.36 0.67
C THR A 35 14.23 -2.48 1.03
N LEU A 36 15.26 -2.19 1.83
CA LEU A 36 16.21 -3.22 2.28
C LEU A 36 15.53 -4.32 3.10
N ILE A 37 14.62 -3.93 4.01
CA ILE A 37 13.83 -4.89 4.79
C ILE A 37 12.92 -5.69 3.86
N LYS A 38 12.23 -5.02 2.93
CA LYS A 38 11.37 -5.66 1.94
C LYS A 38 12.13 -6.72 1.12
N ASP A 39 13.27 -6.36 0.57
CA ASP A 39 14.06 -7.26 -0.27
C ASP A 39 14.57 -8.48 0.52
N THR A 40 14.89 -8.30 1.80
CA THR A 40 15.24 -9.42 2.68
C THR A 40 14.04 -10.33 2.95
N MET A 41 12.86 -9.75 3.20
CA MET A 41 11.63 -10.47 3.51
C MET A 41 11.05 -11.24 2.31
N ILE A 42 11.06 -10.65 1.10
CA ILE A 42 10.55 -11.30 -0.12
C ILE A 42 11.27 -12.63 -0.41
N ASN A 43 12.55 -12.72 -0.04
CA ASN A 43 13.36 -13.91 -0.29
C ASN A 43 13.32 -14.93 0.86
N THR A 44 12.68 -14.61 1.99
CA THR A 44 12.71 -15.45 3.21
C THR A 44 11.34 -15.92 3.66
N ILE A 45 10.29 -15.15 3.34
CA ILE A 45 8.92 -15.45 3.75
C ILE A 45 8.24 -16.31 2.67
N GLU A 46 7.61 -17.41 3.11
CA GLU A 46 6.76 -18.24 2.25
C GLU A 46 5.39 -17.62 2.03
N GLU A 47 4.75 -17.11 3.10
CA GLU A 47 3.43 -16.47 3.07
C GLU A 47 3.48 -15.03 3.62
N PRO A 48 3.01 -14.02 2.86
CA PRO A 48 3.06 -12.62 3.26
C PRO A 48 2.27 -12.39 4.54
N THR A 49 2.89 -11.76 5.54
CA THR A 49 2.16 -11.34 6.73
C THR A 49 1.39 -10.04 6.46
N LEU A 50 0.31 -9.82 7.22
CA LEU A 50 -0.48 -8.59 7.14
C LEU A 50 0.37 -7.33 7.35
N GLU A 51 1.27 -7.35 8.34
CA GLU A 51 2.17 -6.22 8.62
C GLU A 51 3.16 -5.95 7.47
N PHE A 52 3.60 -7.01 6.81
CA PHE A 52 4.48 -6.90 5.65
C PHE A 52 3.76 -6.24 4.48
N ALA A 53 2.54 -6.70 4.16
CA ALA A 53 1.70 -6.11 3.13
C ALA A 53 1.46 -4.61 3.36
N LYS A 54 1.09 -4.20 4.59
CA LYS A 54 0.95 -2.78 4.95
C LYS A 54 2.23 -1.98 4.72
N GLY A 55 3.38 -2.55 5.09
CA GLY A 55 4.68 -1.93 4.86
C GLY A 55 4.97 -1.69 3.38
N CYS A 56 4.64 -2.67 2.53
CA CYS A 56 4.77 -2.57 1.08
C CYS A 56 3.83 -1.50 0.49
N VAL A 57 2.58 -1.45 0.93
CA VAL A 57 1.61 -0.43 0.49
C VAL A 57 2.10 0.98 0.81
N LEU A 58 2.54 1.23 2.05
CA LEU A 58 3.09 2.53 2.44
C LEU A 58 4.32 2.91 1.60
N LEU A 59 5.20 1.95 1.33
CA LEU A 59 6.37 2.17 0.49
C LEU A 59 5.98 2.44 -0.98
N ALA A 60 4.93 1.81 -1.50
CA ALA A 60 4.43 2.06 -2.84
C ALA A 60 3.83 3.47 -2.97
N TYR A 61 3.01 3.89 -2.01
CA TYR A 61 2.54 5.29 -1.94
C TYR A 61 3.71 6.28 -1.87
N HIS A 62 4.76 5.98 -1.11
CA HIS A 62 5.96 6.81 -1.09
C HIS A 62 6.58 6.94 -2.49
N TYR A 63 6.82 5.81 -3.19
CA TYR A 63 7.42 5.84 -4.53
C TYR A 63 6.58 6.63 -5.53
N ILE A 64 5.27 6.37 -5.59
CA ILE A 64 4.36 7.07 -6.50
C ILE A 64 4.36 8.57 -6.21
N THR A 65 4.19 8.97 -4.95
CA THR A 65 4.15 10.38 -4.58
C THR A 65 5.51 11.07 -4.77
N ALA A 66 6.62 10.34 -4.70
CA ALA A 66 7.97 10.83 -4.98
C ALA A 66 8.27 10.94 -6.49
N GLY A 67 7.36 10.49 -7.36
CA GLY A 67 7.53 10.49 -8.82
C GLY A 67 8.29 9.26 -9.36
N GLU A 68 8.58 8.27 -8.51
CA GLU A 68 9.23 7.01 -8.89
C GLU A 68 8.20 5.99 -9.37
N LEU A 69 7.52 6.30 -10.49
CA LEU A 69 6.36 5.53 -10.97
C LEU A 69 6.68 4.07 -11.28
N ALA A 70 7.85 3.75 -11.86
CA ALA A 70 8.18 2.37 -12.19
C ALA A 70 8.29 1.49 -10.92
N GLN A 71 9.00 1.98 -9.90
CA GLN A 71 9.12 1.33 -8.60
C GLN A 71 7.77 1.23 -7.89
N GLY A 72 6.99 2.31 -7.92
CA GLY A 72 5.65 2.38 -7.37
C GLY A 72 4.71 1.36 -8.01
N SER A 73 4.65 1.30 -9.33
CA SER A 73 3.79 0.37 -10.08
C SER A 73 4.19 -1.09 -9.84
N MET A 74 5.48 -1.41 -9.89
CA MET A 74 5.95 -2.77 -9.60
C MET A 74 5.55 -3.20 -8.18
N LEU A 75 5.76 -2.33 -7.20
CA LEU A 75 5.41 -2.64 -5.81
C LEU A 75 3.90 -2.72 -5.60
N THR A 76 3.12 -1.93 -6.35
CA THR A 76 1.64 -1.99 -6.35
C THR A 76 1.17 -3.37 -6.81
N SER A 77 1.73 -3.91 -7.91
CA SER A 77 1.39 -5.26 -8.37
C SER A 77 1.71 -6.34 -7.34
N ILE A 78 2.81 -6.21 -6.60
CA ILE A 78 3.14 -7.10 -5.47
C ILE A 78 2.10 -7.00 -4.36
N CYS A 79 1.65 -5.79 -4.03
CA CYS A 79 0.60 -5.59 -3.01
C CYS A 79 -0.73 -6.20 -3.45
N VAL A 80 -1.11 -6.08 -4.72
CA VAL A 80 -2.30 -6.74 -5.28
C VAL A 80 -2.20 -8.26 -5.15
N TYR A 81 -1.05 -8.84 -5.50
CA TYR A 81 -0.81 -10.28 -5.30
C TYR A 81 -1.00 -10.68 -3.83
N TYR A 82 -0.42 -9.93 -2.89
CA TYR A 82 -0.59 -10.20 -1.46
C TYR A 82 -2.02 -9.99 -0.97
N ALA A 83 -2.78 -9.08 -1.57
CA ALA A 83 -4.18 -8.88 -1.20
C ALA A 83 -5.02 -10.13 -1.44
N TYR A 84 -4.83 -10.77 -2.60
CA TYR A 84 -5.53 -12.02 -2.92
C TYR A 84 -5.02 -13.19 -2.09
N ASP A 85 -3.71 -13.27 -1.87
CA ASP A 85 -3.12 -14.35 -1.07
C ASP A 85 -3.59 -14.31 0.39
N LEU A 86 -3.73 -13.11 0.96
CA LEU A 86 -4.31 -12.87 2.28
C LEU A 86 -5.85 -12.93 2.31
N GLY A 87 -6.51 -13.08 1.16
CA GLY A 87 -7.97 -13.08 1.03
C GLY A 87 -8.63 -11.76 1.47
N LEU A 88 -7.96 -10.63 1.27
CA LEU A 88 -8.44 -9.30 1.66
C LEU A 88 -9.65 -8.86 0.84
N ASP A 89 -9.79 -9.36 -0.38
CA ASP A 89 -10.92 -9.11 -1.28
C ASP A 89 -12.23 -9.72 -0.77
N MET A 90 -12.15 -10.70 0.13
CA MET A 90 -13.29 -11.42 0.68
C MET A 90 -13.71 -10.92 2.07
N VAL A 91 -13.05 -9.91 2.62
CA VAL A 91 -13.28 -9.41 4.00
C VAL A 91 -14.75 -9.02 4.20
N ASP A 92 -15.32 -8.24 3.28
CA ASP A 92 -16.71 -7.78 3.39
C ASP A 92 -17.73 -8.92 3.25
N VAL A 93 -17.42 -9.92 2.42
CA VAL A 93 -18.31 -11.08 2.21
C VAL A 93 -18.36 -11.95 3.47
N ARG A 94 -17.23 -12.12 4.16
CA ARG A 94 -17.14 -12.92 5.40
C ARG A 94 -17.92 -12.29 6.56
N CYS A 95 -18.16 -10.99 6.54
CA CYS A 95 -18.93 -10.29 7.58
C CYS A 95 -20.45 -10.57 7.50
N ILE A 96 -20.94 -11.03 6.35
CA ILE A 96 -22.35 -11.35 6.14
C ILE A 96 -22.51 -12.84 6.45
N GLY A 97 -23.21 -13.16 7.53
CA GLY A 97 -23.54 -14.55 7.86
C GLY A 97 -24.32 -15.22 6.74
N ASP A 98 -24.31 -16.55 6.71
CA ASP A 98 -24.98 -17.38 5.67
C ASP A 98 -26.49 -17.09 5.55
N ASP A 99 -27.12 -16.57 6.61
CA ASP A 99 -28.51 -16.15 6.66
C ASP A 99 -28.74 -14.65 6.35
N GLY A 100 -27.68 -13.93 5.95
CA GLY A 100 -27.71 -12.48 5.70
C GLY A 100 -27.72 -11.64 6.98
N SER A 101 -27.72 -12.23 8.17
CA SER A 101 -27.47 -11.50 9.41
C SER A 101 -25.98 -11.15 9.45
N GLY A 102 -25.63 -9.87 9.68
CA GLY A 102 -24.24 -9.53 9.92
C GLY A 102 -23.76 -10.30 11.14
N GLU A 103 -22.62 -11.00 11.04
CA GLU A 103 -22.09 -11.76 12.18
C GLU A 103 -22.05 -10.86 13.42
N ASP A 104 -22.65 -11.33 14.52
CA ASP A 104 -22.64 -10.70 15.85
C ASP A 104 -21.22 -10.54 16.44
N ASN A 105 -20.19 -10.89 15.66
CA ASN A 105 -18.76 -10.65 15.90
C ASN A 105 -18.43 -9.17 16.17
N LEU A 106 -19.35 -8.23 15.92
CA LEU A 106 -19.24 -6.83 16.35
C LEU A 106 -19.23 -6.65 17.88
N GLN A 107 -19.65 -7.65 18.67
CA GLN A 107 -19.56 -7.57 20.13
C GLN A 107 -18.12 -7.68 20.65
N ASP A 108 -17.21 -8.27 19.87
CA ASP A 108 -15.79 -8.32 20.19
C ASP A 108 -15.05 -7.17 19.50
N VAL A 109 -14.55 -6.23 20.30
CA VAL A 109 -13.82 -5.05 19.83
C VAL A 109 -12.55 -5.45 19.09
N ASP A 110 -11.86 -6.50 19.54
CA ASP A 110 -10.60 -6.92 18.91
C ASP A 110 -10.85 -7.56 17.54
N ALA A 111 -11.90 -8.38 17.43
CA ALA A 111 -12.34 -8.93 16.15
C ALA A 111 -12.75 -7.80 15.17
N TRP A 112 -13.50 -6.81 15.66
CA TRP A 112 -13.89 -5.66 14.85
C TRP A 112 -12.68 -4.86 14.36
N VAL A 113 -11.72 -4.55 15.25
CA VAL A 113 -10.49 -3.83 14.88
C VAL A 113 -9.70 -4.61 13.84
N HIS A 114 -9.60 -5.93 13.99
CA HIS A 114 -8.91 -6.77 13.02
C HIS A 114 -9.59 -6.73 11.64
N MET A 115 -10.92 -6.87 11.59
CA MET A 115 -11.65 -6.79 10.32
C MET A 115 -11.51 -5.42 9.67
N GLU A 116 -11.65 -4.35 10.44
CA GLU A 116 -11.50 -2.98 9.96
C GLU A 116 -10.09 -2.72 9.40
N ASP A 117 -9.07 -3.33 9.99
CA ASP A 117 -7.68 -3.22 9.56
C ASP A 117 -7.42 -3.97 8.23
N LEU A 118 -8.02 -5.15 8.03
CA LEU A 118 -8.00 -5.86 6.74
C LEU A 118 -8.75 -5.07 5.67
N HIS A 119 -9.93 -4.55 6.01
CA HIS A 119 -10.79 -3.78 5.11
C HIS A 119 -10.10 -2.50 4.62
N ARG A 120 -9.46 -1.75 5.53
CA ARG A 120 -8.65 -0.57 5.16
C ARG A 120 -7.48 -0.91 4.25
N LEU A 121 -6.82 -2.04 4.51
CA LEU A 121 -5.70 -2.46 3.67
C LEU A 121 -6.18 -2.83 2.27
N TRP A 122 -7.30 -3.56 2.15
CA TRP A 122 -7.90 -3.88 0.86
C TRP A 122 -8.16 -2.63 0.03
N TRP A 123 -8.89 -1.65 0.59
CA TRP A 123 -9.21 -0.42 -0.14
C TRP A 123 -7.98 0.43 -0.47
N ALA A 124 -6.97 0.45 0.40
CA ALA A 124 -5.72 1.14 0.11
C ALA A 124 -4.98 0.50 -1.07
N ILE A 125 -4.97 -0.83 -1.17
CA ILE A 125 -4.36 -1.55 -2.30
C ILE A 125 -5.16 -1.30 -3.58
N TRP A 126 -6.48 -1.38 -3.50
CA TRP A 126 -7.36 -1.13 -4.63
C TRP A 126 -7.21 0.30 -5.17
N GLU A 127 -7.17 1.31 -4.29
CA GLU A 127 -6.98 2.71 -4.69
C GLU A 127 -5.62 2.91 -5.38
N LEU A 128 -4.57 2.31 -4.84
CA LEU A 128 -3.23 2.36 -5.39
C LEU A 128 -3.17 1.73 -6.80
N ASP A 129 -3.77 0.56 -6.98
CA ASP A 129 -3.84 -0.14 -8.28
C ASP A 129 -4.66 0.64 -9.30
N ALA A 130 -5.83 1.14 -8.91
CA ALA A 130 -6.66 1.99 -9.77
C ALA A 130 -5.92 3.26 -10.21
N PHE A 131 -5.17 3.89 -9.30
CA PHE A 131 -4.35 5.05 -9.61
C PHE A 131 -3.25 4.70 -10.63
N VAL A 132 -2.51 3.61 -10.42
CA VAL A 132 -1.46 3.12 -11.32
C VAL A 132 -2.02 2.77 -12.71
N ALA A 133 -3.16 2.10 -12.78
CA ALA A 133 -3.82 1.78 -14.04
C ALA A 133 -4.24 3.03 -14.81
N THR A 134 -4.73 4.04 -14.10
CA THR A 134 -5.16 5.34 -14.68
C THR A 134 -3.97 6.08 -15.29
N ILE A 135 -2.87 6.25 -14.55
CA ILE A 135 -1.69 6.97 -15.05
C ILE A 135 -1.01 6.23 -16.21
N SER A 136 -1.02 4.90 -16.19
CA SER A 136 -0.43 4.06 -17.25
C SER A 136 -1.20 4.22 -18.58
N SER A 137 -2.52 4.39 -18.49
CA SER A 137 -3.39 4.60 -19.66
C SER A 137 -3.18 5.97 -20.32
N GLN A 138 -2.80 7.00 -19.54
CA GLN A 138 -2.54 8.34 -20.06
C GLN A 138 -1.26 8.43 -20.90
N HIS A 139 -0.22 7.66 -20.53
CA HIS A 139 1.05 7.68 -21.27
C HIS A 139 0.87 7.19 -22.72
N PHE A 140 0.03 6.17 -22.93
CA PHE A 140 -0.27 5.62 -24.25
C PHE A 140 -1.02 6.59 -25.18
N GLY A 141 -1.87 7.47 -24.64
CA GLY A 141 -2.61 8.45 -25.43
C GLY A 141 -1.73 9.50 -26.09
N SER A 142 -0.60 9.86 -25.47
CA SER A 142 0.30 10.91 -25.97
C SER A 142 1.17 10.47 -27.14
N THR A 143 1.38 9.16 -27.30
CA THR A 143 2.24 8.60 -28.35
C THR A 143 1.47 8.13 -29.59
N SER A 144 0.16 8.38 -29.69
CA SER A 144 -0.56 8.11 -30.94
C SER A 144 -0.08 9.10 -32.02
N PRO A 145 0.63 8.66 -33.07
CA PRO A 145 1.04 9.56 -34.13
C PRO A 145 -0.22 10.05 -34.85
N VAL A 146 -0.33 11.38 -34.97
CA VAL A 146 -1.30 12.04 -35.85
C VAL A 146 -1.12 11.41 -37.24
N ARG A 147 -2.18 10.75 -37.71
CA ARG A 147 -2.25 10.14 -39.03
C ARG A 147 -2.54 11.21 -40.09
#